data_AF-A0A2V8SH22-F1
#
_entry.id   AF-A0A2V8SH22-F1
#
_cell.length_a   1.000
_cell.length_b   1.000
_cell.length_c   1.000
_cell.angle_alpha   90.00
_cell.angle_beta   90.00
_cell.angle_gamma   90.00
#
_symmetry.space_group_name_H-M   'P 1'
#
loop_
_entity.id
_entity.type
_entity.pdbx_description
1 polymer ?
#
loop_
_entity_poly.entity_id
_entity_poly.type
_entity_poly.pdbx_seq_one_letter_code
_entity_poly.pdbx_strand_id
1 'polypeptide(L)'
;MSKRKHTRTACARAFLCALSLGLSFAAAQLFDSRASATPARARAAMAQGGGRVDIRLRSLTTRATGKLTVEASEGGGRARLTALNLPDPQTVTPDARTYVVWAVSGGRIVRLGELKRDERGNGGLAFDRPEGLDRYGVIVTAESSADAERPSDPVLTTRADETAALFPKEEAAGAASSTPAPPVPDVSAKANARRAAAGDFYSEVDDALVSNGGGRVIELEGDPAAPRARGAARATLQRGSAYVRANFRGVPLPSAVGANVYVLWGVVPDGRIVYMGSLPATEDLNRAEVYVRVAGFDADDYTLFVTAEQQRPAPSPSSRRVLAPRNAIIK
;
A
#
# COMPACT_ATOMS: atom_id res chain seq x y z
N MET A 1 -63.66 -49.44 10.71
CA MET A 1 -63.65 -49.75 12.16
C MET A 1 -62.19 -49.75 12.58
N SER A 2 -61.63 -49.02 13.55
CA SER A 2 -62.09 -48.32 14.74
C SER A 2 -61.22 -47.07 15.00
N LYS A 3 -61.79 -46.13 15.74
CA LYS A 3 -61.29 -44.78 16.09
C LYS A 3 -60.40 -44.80 17.35
N ARG A 4 -59.60 -43.72 17.53
CA ARG A 4 -59.21 -42.98 18.77
C ARG A 4 -57.92 -42.18 18.41
N LYS A 5 -57.77 -40.85 18.39
CA LYS A 5 -58.30 -39.65 19.10
C LYS A 5 -58.05 -39.61 20.62
N HIS A 6 -57.00 -38.88 21.00
CA HIS A 6 -56.84 -38.04 22.20
C HIS A 6 -56.09 -36.78 21.73
N THR A 7 -56.51 -35.49 21.79
CA THR A 7 -57.13 -34.60 22.81
C THR A 7 -56.45 -34.67 24.17
N ARG A 8 -56.08 -33.61 24.89
CA ARG A 8 -56.08 -32.12 24.80
C ARG A 8 -55.60 -31.67 26.19
N THR A 9 -54.79 -30.62 26.32
CA THR A 9 -54.74 -29.62 27.44
C THR A 9 -53.52 -28.73 27.15
N ALA A 10 -53.55 -27.44 26.82
CA ALA A 10 -54.37 -26.27 27.20
C ALA A 10 -54.29 -25.90 28.69
N CYS A 11 -53.47 -24.89 29.02
CA CYS A 11 -53.72 -23.77 29.95
C CYS A 11 -52.38 -23.04 30.18
N ALA A 12 -52.16 -21.85 29.62
CA ALA A 12 -52.66 -20.55 30.09
C ALA A 12 -51.85 -19.98 31.28
N ARG A 13 -51.15 -18.86 31.03
CA ARG A 13 -51.46 -17.56 31.65
C ARG A 13 -50.39 -16.51 31.30
N ALA A 14 -50.85 -15.53 30.53
CA ALA A 14 -50.30 -14.18 30.51
C ALA A 14 -50.68 -13.45 31.81
N PHE A 15 -49.83 -12.55 32.29
CA PHE A 15 -50.06 -11.36 33.15
C PHE A 15 -48.64 -10.87 33.57
N LEU A 16 -48.25 -9.62 33.73
CA LEU A 16 -48.60 -8.26 33.27
C LEU A 16 -47.63 -7.32 34.04
N CYS A 17 -47.45 -6.09 33.56
CA CYS A 17 -46.85 -4.93 34.25
C CYS A 17 -45.33 -4.96 34.52
N ALA A 18 -44.51 -4.10 33.91
CA ALA A 18 -44.44 -2.62 33.99
C ALA A 18 -43.70 -2.11 35.23
N LEU A 19 -42.86 -1.10 35.00
CA LEU A 19 -42.07 -0.25 35.92
C LEU A 19 -40.65 -0.75 36.28
N SER A 20 -39.68 -0.25 35.52
CA SER A 20 -38.50 0.40 36.12
C SER A 20 -38.07 1.58 35.26
N LEU A 21 -38.47 2.77 35.71
CA LEU A 21 -37.98 4.08 35.28
C LEU A 21 -36.53 4.27 35.76
N GLY A 22 -35.72 4.88 34.89
CA GLY A 22 -34.76 5.90 35.29
C GLY A 22 -33.39 5.45 35.77
N LEU A 23 -32.42 5.45 34.86
CA LEU A 23 -31.11 6.04 35.12
C LEU A 23 -30.46 6.45 33.80
N SER A 24 -30.53 7.75 33.54
CA SER A 24 -29.74 8.47 32.54
C SER A 24 -28.26 8.27 32.84
N PHE A 25 -27.45 7.85 31.87
CA PHE A 25 -26.06 8.30 31.76
C PHE A 25 -25.62 8.21 30.30
N ALA A 26 -25.02 9.30 29.84
CA ALA A 26 -24.49 9.47 28.51
C ALA A 26 -23.43 8.41 28.17
N ALA A 27 -23.50 7.87 26.96
CA ALA A 27 -22.38 7.20 26.30
C ALA A 27 -22.31 7.66 24.84
N ALA A 28 -22.30 8.98 24.64
CA ALA A 28 -21.57 9.56 23.52
C ALA A 28 -20.09 9.58 23.93
N GLN A 29 -19.21 9.19 23.00
CA GLN A 29 -17.74 9.18 23.09
C GLN A 29 -17.09 7.89 23.61
N LEU A 30 -16.94 6.92 22.71
CA LEU A 30 -15.77 6.03 22.68
C LEU A 30 -15.21 5.97 21.24
N PHE A 31 -14.91 7.14 20.68
CA PHE A 31 -13.75 7.27 19.80
C PHE A 31 -12.55 7.51 20.72
N ASP A 32 -11.98 6.40 21.19
CA ASP A 32 -10.72 6.47 21.92
C ASP A 32 -9.63 6.78 20.90
N SER A 33 -9.38 8.08 20.77
CA SER A 33 -8.24 8.67 20.11
C SER A 33 -7.00 8.20 20.86
N ARG A 34 -6.46 7.04 20.47
CA ARG A 34 -5.17 6.59 20.97
C ARG A 34 -4.14 7.64 20.60
N ALA A 35 -3.76 8.37 21.63
CA ALA A 35 -2.83 9.48 21.69
C ALA A 35 -1.76 9.41 20.60
N SER A 36 -1.86 10.36 19.66
CA SER A 36 -0.71 10.88 18.95
C SER A 36 0.37 11.15 19.99
N ALA A 37 1.50 10.45 19.88
CA ALA A 37 2.66 10.73 20.71
C ALA A 37 3.00 12.22 20.58
N THR A 38 2.88 12.95 21.68
CA THR A 38 3.23 14.37 21.79
C THR A 38 4.65 14.60 21.23
N PRO A 39 4.87 15.64 20.40
CA PRO A 39 6.19 15.96 19.84
C PRO A 39 7.26 16.26 20.91
N ALA A 40 6.86 16.46 22.16
CA ALA A 40 7.77 16.65 23.30
C ALA A 40 8.63 15.41 23.62
N ARG A 41 8.10 14.17 23.44
CA ARG A 41 8.88 12.94 23.67
C ARG A 41 9.86 12.64 22.54
N ALA A 42 9.51 13.02 21.30
CA ALA A 42 10.42 12.96 20.15
C ALA A 42 11.57 13.97 20.27
N ARG A 43 11.31 15.17 20.82
CA ARG A 43 12.36 16.17 21.12
C ARG A 43 13.34 15.73 22.20
N ALA A 44 12.89 15.02 23.24
CA ALA A 44 13.77 14.52 24.29
C ALA A 44 14.73 13.40 23.81
N ALA A 45 14.33 12.63 22.80
CA ALA A 45 15.18 11.60 22.19
C ALA A 45 16.24 12.17 21.22
N MET A 46 16.03 13.39 20.67
CA MET A 46 17.00 14.04 19.76
C MET A 46 18.16 14.73 20.49
N ALA A 47 18.09 14.93 21.81
CA ALA A 47 19.11 15.66 22.56
C ALA A 47 20.34 14.82 22.95
N GLN A 48 20.34 13.50 22.71
CA GLN A 48 21.47 12.62 23.04
C GLN A 48 21.68 11.52 21.99
N GLY A 49 22.60 11.75 21.05
CA GLY A 49 23.14 10.73 20.14
C GLY A 49 22.47 10.70 18.76
N GLY A 50 23.28 10.85 17.70
CA GLY A 50 22.86 11.00 16.31
C GLY A 50 21.68 10.11 15.90
N GLY A 51 20.65 10.74 15.34
CA GLY A 51 19.39 10.09 15.02
C GLY A 51 19.59 8.95 14.03
N ARG A 52 19.50 7.71 14.53
CA ARG A 52 19.43 6.50 13.71
C ARG A 52 17.98 6.06 13.58
N VAL A 53 17.53 5.81 12.36
CA VAL A 53 16.22 5.25 12.08
C VAL A 53 16.34 3.99 11.24
N ASP A 54 15.62 2.96 11.66
CA ASP A 54 15.50 1.67 10.98
C ASP A 54 14.12 1.58 10.31
N ILE A 55 14.11 1.57 8.98
CA ILE A 55 12.90 1.51 8.15
C ILE A 55 12.81 0.11 7.55
N ARG A 56 11.66 -0.56 7.73
CA ARG A 56 11.41 -1.85 7.09
C ARG A 56 10.79 -1.65 5.72
N LEU A 57 11.41 -2.19 4.68
CA LEU A 57 10.85 -2.16 3.34
C LEU A 57 9.71 -3.17 3.23
N ARG A 58 8.65 -2.75 2.54
CA ARG A 58 7.59 -3.63 2.06
C ARG A 58 8.13 -4.45 0.90
N SER A 59 7.84 -5.75 0.94
CA SER A 59 8.17 -6.65 -0.15
C SER A 59 7.02 -6.82 -1.11
N LEU A 60 7.35 -6.77 -2.39
CA LEU A 60 6.47 -7.02 -3.52
C LEU A 60 6.85 -8.33 -4.23
N THR A 61 7.78 -9.11 -3.68
CA THR A 61 8.14 -10.48 -4.14
C THR A 61 8.10 -11.48 -2.99
N THR A 62 8.02 -12.78 -3.30
CA THR A 62 7.91 -13.81 -2.26
C THR A 62 9.18 -13.88 -1.42
N ARG A 63 9.04 -13.86 -0.09
CA ARG A 63 10.11 -14.08 0.92
C ARG A 63 11.21 -13.02 0.99
N ALA A 64 11.32 -12.12 0.01
CA ALA A 64 12.24 -11.00 0.11
C ALA A 64 11.85 -10.10 1.30
N THR A 65 12.84 -9.62 2.04
CA THR A 65 12.65 -8.60 3.09
C THR A 65 13.73 -7.55 2.95
N GLY A 66 13.41 -6.30 3.28
CA GLY A 66 14.40 -5.22 3.27
C GLY A 66 14.37 -4.40 4.55
N LYS A 67 15.53 -3.89 4.91
CA LYS A 67 15.73 -2.92 5.99
C LYS A 67 16.64 -1.80 5.50
N LEU A 68 16.19 -0.57 5.62
CA LEU A 68 16.98 0.64 5.40
C LEU A 68 17.32 1.22 6.77
N THR A 69 18.60 1.30 7.09
CA THR A 69 19.12 1.98 8.27
C THR A 69 19.66 3.33 7.83
N VAL A 70 19.21 4.42 8.43
CA VAL A 70 19.72 5.77 8.15
C VAL A 70 20.31 6.33 9.43
N GLU A 71 21.56 6.76 9.36
CA GLU A 71 22.29 7.40 10.45
C GLU A 71 22.50 8.86 10.08
N ALA A 72 21.82 9.77 10.78
CA ALA A 72 21.94 11.19 10.54
C ALA A 72 23.31 11.70 11.01
N SER A 73 23.99 12.47 10.15
CA SER A 73 25.24 13.19 10.46
C SER A 73 25.18 14.60 9.88
N GLU A 74 26.04 15.49 10.38
CA GLU A 74 26.35 16.74 9.67
C GLU A 74 26.79 16.39 8.24
N GLY A 75 26.14 17.01 7.24
CA GLY A 75 26.37 16.72 5.82
C GLY A 75 25.36 15.78 5.15
N GLY A 76 24.38 15.23 5.87
CA GLY A 76 23.25 14.52 5.29
C GLY A 76 23.04 13.08 5.75
N GLY A 77 24.00 12.51 6.47
CA GLY A 77 23.89 11.16 6.99
C GLY A 77 24.18 10.07 5.95
N ARG A 78 24.39 8.86 6.47
CA ARG A 78 24.68 7.66 5.70
C ARG A 78 23.53 6.67 5.80
N ALA A 79 23.17 6.08 4.68
CA ALA A 79 22.14 5.05 4.62
C ALA A 79 22.75 3.70 4.27
N ARG A 80 22.17 2.65 4.85
CA ARG A 80 22.49 1.25 4.55
C ARG A 80 21.22 0.48 4.32
N LEU A 81 21.04 0.02 3.09
CA LEU A 81 20.01 -0.93 2.72
C LEU A 81 20.57 -2.34 2.85
N THR A 82 19.83 -3.21 3.53
CA THR A 82 20.05 -4.66 3.55
C THR A 82 18.77 -5.32 3.04
N ALA A 83 18.91 -6.24 2.10
CA ALA A 83 17.85 -7.11 1.63
C ALA A 83 18.20 -8.57 1.89
N LEU A 84 17.21 -9.38 2.25
CA LEU A 84 17.37 -10.81 2.50
C LEU A 84 16.42 -11.58 1.59
N ASN A 85 16.84 -12.77 1.16
CA ASN A 85 16.07 -13.68 0.31
C ASN A 85 15.54 -13.02 -0.97
N LEU A 86 16.31 -12.12 -1.58
CA LEU A 86 16.02 -11.63 -2.92
C LEU A 86 16.10 -12.80 -3.90
N PRO A 87 15.06 -13.01 -4.72
CA PRO A 87 15.12 -14.02 -5.77
C PRO A 87 16.12 -13.62 -6.86
N ASP A 88 16.40 -14.52 -7.79
CA ASP A 88 17.17 -14.16 -8.98
C ASP A 88 16.41 -13.09 -9.81
N PRO A 89 17.05 -12.03 -10.34
CA PRO A 89 16.33 -10.91 -10.93
C PRO A 89 15.58 -11.39 -12.19
N GLN A 90 16.10 -12.37 -12.92
CA GLN A 90 15.44 -12.97 -14.09
C GLN A 90 14.12 -13.67 -13.73
N THR A 91 13.99 -14.13 -12.49
CA THR A 91 12.74 -14.77 -12.01
C THR A 91 11.68 -13.74 -11.60
N VAL A 92 12.07 -12.48 -11.43
CA VAL A 92 11.15 -11.37 -11.15
C VAL A 92 10.73 -10.69 -12.44
N THR A 93 11.70 -10.31 -13.25
CA THR A 93 11.52 -9.58 -14.51
C THR A 93 12.35 -10.30 -15.57
N PRO A 94 11.73 -10.74 -16.68
CA PRO A 94 12.48 -11.30 -17.80
C PRO A 94 13.64 -10.37 -18.21
N ASP A 95 14.78 -10.95 -18.54
CA ASP A 95 16.02 -10.25 -18.93
C ASP A 95 16.70 -9.40 -17.84
N ALA A 96 16.13 -9.29 -16.63
CA ALA A 96 16.80 -8.59 -15.54
C ALA A 96 18.03 -9.36 -15.06
N ARG A 97 19.15 -8.67 -14.88
CA ARG A 97 20.43 -9.26 -14.47
C ARG A 97 20.87 -8.78 -13.09
N THR A 98 20.29 -7.68 -12.61
CA THR A 98 20.70 -7.09 -11.34
C THR A 98 19.56 -6.39 -10.63
N TYR A 99 19.79 -6.03 -9.38
CA TYR A 99 18.91 -5.18 -8.61
C TYR A 99 19.48 -3.78 -8.54
N VAL A 100 18.65 -2.76 -8.77
CA VAL A 100 19.05 -1.36 -8.68
C VAL A 100 18.24 -0.69 -7.57
N VAL A 101 18.92 0.13 -6.77
CA VAL A 101 18.32 0.89 -5.68
C VAL A 101 18.14 2.32 -6.11
N TRP A 102 16.97 2.87 -5.81
CA TRP A 102 16.61 4.24 -6.18
C TRP A 102 16.09 4.99 -4.96
N ALA A 103 16.50 6.24 -4.81
CA ALA A 103 15.83 7.18 -3.92
C ALA A 103 14.67 7.83 -4.66
N VAL A 104 13.54 7.96 -3.99
CA VAL A 104 12.34 8.59 -4.52
C VAL A 104 11.87 9.69 -3.57
N SER A 105 11.59 10.87 -4.09
CA SER A 105 11.13 12.01 -3.29
C SER A 105 10.45 13.04 -4.18
N GLY A 106 9.18 13.36 -3.91
CA GLY A 106 8.46 14.44 -4.61
C GLY A 106 8.57 14.38 -6.15
N GLY A 107 8.59 13.17 -6.72
CA GLY A 107 8.73 12.94 -8.16
C GLY A 107 10.15 12.91 -8.73
N ARG A 108 11.16 13.21 -7.91
CA ARG A 108 12.56 12.96 -8.24
C ARG A 108 12.90 11.51 -7.97
N ILE A 109 13.58 10.90 -8.94
CA ILE A 109 14.13 9.56 -8.84
C ILE A 109 15.64 9.67 -9.05
N VAL A 110 16.41 9.19 -8.09
CA VAL A 110 17.87 9.20 -8.15
C VAL A 110 18.37 7.77 -8.00
N ARG A 111 19.17 7.32 -8.96
CA ARG A 111 19.84 6.02 -8.88
C ARG A 111 20.90 6.06 -7.78
N LEU A 112 20.78 5.16 -6.82
CA LEU A 112 21.73 5.06 -5.69
C LEU A 112 22.82 4.02 -5.97
N GLY A 113 22.53 3.05 -6.83
CA GLY A 113 23.50 2.08 -7.31
C GLY A 113 22.94 0.66 -7.32
N GLU A 114 23.83 -0.27 -7.60
CA GLU A 114 23.53 -1.69 -7.71
C GLU A 114 23.47 -2.36 -6.32
N LEU A 115 22.39 -3.09 -6.05
CA LEU A 115 22.29 -3.93 -4.88
C LEU A 115 22.92 -5.30 -5.16
N LYS A 116 24.20 -5.44 -4.81
CA LYS A 116 24.94 -6.70 -4.97
C LYS A 116 24.31 -7.80 -4.12
N ARG A 117 23.85 -8.87 -4.79
CA ARG A 117 23.24 -10.06 -4.18
C ARG A 117 24.28 -11.19 -4.08
N ASP A 118 24.28 -11.91 -2.97
CA ASP A 118 25.02 -13.16 -2.80
C ASP A 118 24.22 -14.39 -3.29
N GLU A 119 24.84 -15.57 -3.24
CA GLU A 119 24.21 -16.84 -3.64
C GLU A 119 22.99 -17.21 -2.79
N ARG A 120 22.91 -16.69 -1.56
CA ARG A 120 21.79 -16.91 -0.63
C ARG A 120 20.64 -15.92 -0.84
N GLY A 121 20.79 -14.99 -1.77
CA GLY A 121 19.81 -13.94 -2.02
C GLY A 121 19.90 -12.75 -1.07
N ASN A 122 20.96 -12.63 -0.26
CA ASN A 122 21.16 -11.46 0.57
C ASN A 122 21.89 -10.38 -0.23
N GLY A 123 21.48 -9.13 -0.07
CA GLY A 123 22.14 -8.01 -0.70
C GLY A 123 22.30 -6.82 0.22
N GLY A 124 23.29 -5.99 -0.06
CA GLY A 124 23.56 -4.79 0.70
C GLY A 124 24.03 -3.65 -0.17
N LEU A 125 23.57 -2.44 0.13
CA LEU A 125 24.05 -1.20 -0.47
C LEU A 125 24.19 -0.14 0.61
N ALA A 126 25.36 0.49 0.67
CA ALA A 126 25.57 1.68 1.48
C ALA A 126 25.69 2.89 0.53
N PHE A 127 25.02 3.98 0.87
CA PHE A 127 25.02 5.21 0.07
C PHE A 127 24.89 6.41 1.00
N ASP A 128 25.41 7.55 0.55
CA ASP A 128 25.21 8.83 1.24
C ASP A 128 23.85 9.42 0.87
N ARG A 129 23.34 10.34 1.69
CA ARG A 129 22.09 11.02 1.37
C ARG A 129 22.17 11.63 -0.04
N PRO A 130 21.18 11.36 -0.90
CA PRO A 130 21.18 11.89 -2.26
C PRO A 130 21.12 13.42 -2.24
N GLU A 131 21.93 14.05 -3.08
CA GLU A 131 21.98 15.52 -3.16
C GLU A 131 20.61 16.09 -3.54
N GLY A 132 20.19 17.12 -2.80
CA GLY A 132 18.89 17.77 -3.00
C GLY A 132 17.68 16.95 -2.56
N LEU A 133 17.86 15.83 -1.84
CA LEU A 133 16.78 15.07 -1.21
C LEU A 133 16.90 15.08 0.32
N ASP A 134 16.24 16.04 0.98
CA ASP A 134 16.16 16.09 2.45
C ASP A 134 15.23 15.01 3.03
N ARG A 135 14.31 14.52 2.21
CA ARG A 135 13.33 13.47 2.52
C ARG A 135 13.28 12.55 1.32
N TYR A 136 13.32 11.25 1.54
CA TYR A 136 13.26 10.27 0.47
C TYR A 136 12.77 8.92 0.98
N GLY A 137 12.06 8.21 0.11
CA GLY A 137 11.88 6.77 0.19
C GLY A 137 12.94 6.04 -0.64
N VAL A 138 12.98 4.73 -0.50
CA VAL A 138 13.84 3.84 -1.30
C VAL A 138 12.99 2.78 -1.97
N ILE A 139 13.24 2.55 -3.26
CA ILE A 139 12.73 1.40 -4.00
C ILE A 139 13.90 0.55 -4.51
N VAL A 140 13.64 -0.75 -4.66
CA VAL A 140 14.55 -1.70 -5.29
C VAL A 140 13.82 -2.32 -6.46
N THR A 141 14.41 -2.32 -7.64
CA THR A 141 13.84 -2.89 -8.88
C THR A 141 14.77 -3.93 -9.47
N ALA A 142 14.21 -4.86 -10.25
CA ALA A 142 14.99 -5.82 -11.03
C ALA A 142 15.23 -5.26 -12.44
N GLU A 143 16.48 -5.03 -12.82
CA GLU A 143 16.87 -4.36 -14.06
C GLU A 143 17.79 -5.21 -14.93
N SER A 144 17.74 -4.99 -16.25
CA SER A 144 18.65 -5.63 -17.21
C SER A 144 20.10 -5.14 -17.08
N SER A 145 20.30 -3.92 -16.57
CA SER A 145 21.60 -3.28 -16.36
C SER A 145 21.63 -2.49 -15.05
N ALA A 146 22.80 -2.44 -14.41
CA ALA A 146 23.06 -1.58 -13.24
C ALA A 146 22.98 -0.09 -13.61
N ASP A 147 23.17 0.23 -14.90
CA ASP A 147 23.11 1.58 -15.43
C ASP A 147 21.73 1.98 -15.96
N ALA A 148 20.67 1.26 -15.57
CA ALA A 148 19.31 1.63 -15.92
C ALA A 148 19.06 3.14 -15.68
N GLU A 149 18.40 3.78 -16.63
CA GLU A 149 18.07 5.21 -16.56
C GLU A 149 16.78 5.46 -15.78
N ARG A 150 15.89 4.46 -15.73
CA ARG A 150 14.58 4.53 -15.07
C ARG A 150 14.29 3.22 -14.33
N PRO A 151 13.62 3.29 -13.17
CA PRO A 151 13.20 2.09 -12.46
C PRO A 151 12.07 1.36 -13.21
N SER A 152 12.17 0.04 -13.26
CA SER A 152 11.08 -0.88 -13.59
C SER A 152 10.15 -1.09 -12.38
N ASP A 153 9.37 -2.18 -12.38
CA ASP A 153 8.44 -2.47 -11.30
C ASP A 153 9.19 -2.76 -9.98
N PRO A 154 8.74 -2.15 -8.86
CA PRO A 154 9.42 -2.32 -7.58
C PRO A 154 9.28 -3.74 -7.02
N VAL A 155 10.37 -4.19 -6.43
CA VAL A 155 10.53 -5.46 -5.70
C VAL A 155 10.49 -5.22 -4.20
N LEU A 156 11.16 -4.17 -3.73
CA LEU A 156 11.08 -3.66 -2.36
C LEU A 156 10.79 -2.16 -2.38
N THR A 157 10.08 -1.66 -1.37
CA THR A 157 9.73 -0.23 -1.28
C THR A 157 9.55 0.22 0.16
N THR A 158 10.04 1.41 0.52
CA THR A 158 9.65 2.12 1.76
C THR A 158 8.40 2.96 1.52
N ARG A 159 7.84 3.59 2.56
CA ARG A 159 6.92 4.71 2.35
C ARG A 159 7.69 5.90 1.78
N ALA A 160 6.97 6.78 1.08
CA ALA A 160 7.48 8.08 0.68
C ALA A 160 7.86 8.90 1.91
N ASP A 161 8.95 9.66 1.81
CA ASP A 161 9.45 10.57 2.84
C ASP A 161 9.60 9.94 4.23
N GLU A 162 9.81 8.62 4.32
CA GLU A 162 9.91 7.93 5.61
C GLU A 162 11.17 8.37 6.39
N THR A 163 12.16 8.91 5.70
CA THR A 163 13.33 9.57 6.31
C THR A 163 13.04 10.98 6.85
N ALA A 164 11.87 11.57 6.58
CA ALA A 164 11.50 12.90 7.09
C ALA A 164 11.46 12.99 8.62
N ALA A 165 11.32 11.86 9.31
CA ALA A 165 11.41 11.80 10.77
C ALA A 165 12.80 12.20 11.29
N LEU A 166 13.86 12.05 10.47
CA LEU A 166 15.24 12.41 10.82
C LEU A 166 15.59 13.88 10.51
N PHE A 167 14.91 14.46 9.52
CA PHE A 167 15.17 15.82 9.04
C PHE A 167 13.87 16.64 9.09
N PRO A 168 13.41 17.02 10.30
CA PRO A 168 12.27 17.91 10.42
C PRO A 168 12.56 19.20 9.66
N LYS A 169 11.54 19.71 8.94
CA LYS A 169 11.64 20.96 8.21
C LYS A 169 12.00 22.05 9.23
N GLU A 170 13.03 22.83 8.94
CA GLU A 170 13.21 24.12 9.60
C GLU A 170 12.06 25.01 9.11
N GLU A 171 10.92 24.88 9.79
CA GLU A 171 9.77 25.73 9.57
C GLU A 171 10.16 27.12 10.05
N ALA A 172 10.28 28.04 9.09
CA ALA A 172 10.74 29.41 9.25
C ALA A 172 10.15 30.07 10.50
N ALA A 173 10.93 30.05 11.58
CA ALA A 173 10.74 30.95 12.70
C ALA A 173 11.23 32.33 12.27
N GLY A 174 10.29 33.15 11.76
CA GLY A 174 10.45 34.59 11.65
C GLY A 174 10.53 35.15 10.23
N ALA A 175 9.45 35.79 9.80
CA ALA A 175 9.51 36.96 8.93
C ALA A 175 8.16 37.71 8.97
N ALA A 176 8.08 38.70 9.85
CA ALA A 176 7.13 39.79 9.70
C ALA A 176 7.61 40.73 8.56
N SER A 177 6.65 41.22 7.77
CA SER A 177 6.68 42.44 6.95
C SER A 177 7.80 42.62 5.90
N SER A 178 7.46 42.47 4.62
CA SER A 178 7.15 43.58 3.70
C SER A 178 7.23 43.11 2.24
N THR A 179 6.22 43.47 1.45
CA THR A 179 6.16 43.29 0.00
C THR A 179 6.84 44.48 -0.69
N PRO A 180 7.44 44.29 -1.88
CA PRO A 180 6.90 44.99 -3.05
C PRO A 180 6.65 44.06 -4.26
N ALA A 181 5.77 44.57 -5.15
CA ALA A 181 4.99 43.93 -6.20
C ALA A 181 5.80 43.39 -7.43
N PRO A 182 5.17 42.63 -8.36
CA PRO A 182 5.76 41.49 -9.09
C PRO A 182 6.27 41.82 -10.50
N PRO A 183 7.05 40.92 -11.14
CA PRO A 183 7.14 40.87 -12.58
C PRO A 183 6.47 39.60 -13.15
N VAL A 184 5.49 39.85 -14.04
CA VAL A 184 5.04 39.11 -15.24
C VAL A 184 4.93 37.57 -15.17
N PRO A 185 3.75 36.96 -15.47
CA PRO A 185 3.61 35.52 -15.49
C PRO A 185 4.30 34.91 -16.72
N ASP A 186 5.42 34.22 -16.49
CA ASP A 186 5.99 33.30 -17.47
C ASP A 186 5.05 32.09 -17.63
N VAL A 187 4.40 32.01 -18.79
CA VAL A 187 3.45 30.96 -19.16
C VAL A 187 4.14 29.58 -19.24
N SER A 188 5.47 29.53 -19.24
CA SER A 188 6.27 28.30 -19.20
C SER A 188 6.42 27.72 -17.79
N ALA A 189 6.36 28.56 -16.75
CA ALA A 189 6.49 28.12 -15.36
C ALA A 189 5.30 27.29 -14.88
N LYS A 190 4.08 27.52 -15.40
CA LYS A 190 2.91 26.68 -15.11
C LYS A 190 2.95 25.32 -15.83
N ALA A 191 3.59 25.24 -17.00
CA ALA A 191 3.77 23.98 -17.72
C ALA A 191 4.86 23.11 -17.06
N ASN A 192 5.95 23.73 -16.59
CA ASN A 192 7.00 23.06 -15.83
C ASN A 192 6.59 22.73 -14.39
N ALA A 193 5.79 23.58 -13.72
CA ALA A 193 5.21 23.28 -12.41
C ALA A 193 4.16 22.16 -12.47
N ARG A 194 3.45 22.00 -13.59
CA ARG A 194 2.57 20.84 -13.84
C ARG A 194 3.33 19.57 -14.22
N ARG A 195 4.55 19.68 -14.77
CA ARG A 195 5.46 18.54 -15.03
C ARG A 195 6.27 18.11 -13.80
N ALA A 196 6.51 19.02 -12.86
CA ALA A 196 7.18 18.75 -11.58
C ALA A 196 6.27 18.10 -10.52
N ALA A 197 4.97 17.95 -10.81
CA ALA A 197 3.97 17.31 -9.95
C ALA A 197 3.75 15.81 -10.29
N ALA A 198 4.72 15.14 -10.90
CA ALA A 198 4.69 13.69 -11.03
C ALA A 198 5.26 13.09 -9.74
N GLY A 199 4.49 13.13 -8.65
CA GLY A 199 4.86 12.57 -7.35
C GLY A 199 5.23 11.09 -7.43
N ASP A 200 5.81 10.55 -6.36
CA ASP A 200 6.13 9.12 -6.27
C ASP A 200 4.95 8.20 -6.65
N PHE A 201 5.21 6.91 -6.88
CA PHE A 201 4.17 5.93 -7.28
C PHE A 201 2.89 5.99 -6.43
N TYR A 202 3.00 6.24 -5.11
CA TYR A 202 1.84 6.31 -4.22
C TYR A 202 1.08 7.62 -4.42
N SER A 203 1.79 8.73 -4.53
CA SER A 203 1.24 10.06 -4.85
C SER A 203 0.62 10.06 -6.23
N GLU A 204 1.19 9.38 -7.22
CA GLU A 204 0.61 9.21 -8.55
C GLU A 204 -0.74 8.47 -8.46
N VAL A 205 -0.81 7.39 -7.67
CA VAL A 205 -2.06 6.65 -7.44
C VAL A 205 -3.08 7.53 -6.71
N ASP A 206 -2.69 8.21 -5.64
CA ASP A 206 -3.59 9.08 -4.88
C ASP A 206 -4.06 10.29 -5.71
N ASP A 207 -3.16 10.92 -6.48
CA ASP A 207 -3.47 12.03 -7.39
C ASP A 207 -4.42 11.58 -8.50
N ALA A 208 -4.22 10.38 -9.06
CA ALA A 208 -5.14 9.81 -10.04
C ALA A 208 -6.52 9.60 -9.44
N LEU A 209 -6.59 9.04 -8.23
CA LEU A 209 -7.84 8.85 -7.51
C LEU A 209 -8.53 10.19 -7.23
N VAL A 210 -7.82 11.17 -6.67
CA VAL A 210 -8.36 12.50 -6.32
C VAL A 210 -8.81 13.25 -7.58
N SER A 211 -8.02 13.23 -8.66
CA SER A 211 -8.35 13.89 -9.93
C SER A 211 -9.64 13.36 -10.55
N ASN A 212 -9.99 12.11 -10.26
CA ASN A 212 -11.22 11.45 -10.72
C ASN A 212 -12.27 11.33 -9.60
N GLY A 213 -12.37 12.34 -8.72
CA GLY A 213 -13.41 12.42 -7.70
C GLY A 213 -13.25 11.42 -6.54
N GLY A 214 -12.03 10.98 -6.28
CA GLY A 214 -11.70 9.98 -5.26
C GLY A 214 -11.71 8.53 -5.77
N GLY A 215 -11.97 8.32 -7.05
CA GLY A 215 -12.14 7.00 -7.68
C GLY A 215 -13.44 6.31 -7.29
N ARG A 216 -13.76 5.23 -8.00
CA ARG A 216 -14.90 4.36 -7.68
C ARG A 216 -14.56 3.47 -6.50
N VAL A 217 -15.46 3.35 -5.55
CA VAL A 217 -15.36 2.38 -4.47
C VAL A 217 -15.85 1.01 -4.94
N ILE A 218 -15.00 0.00 -4.82
CA ILE A 218 -15.29 -1.41 -5.09
C ILE A 218 -15.20 -2.13 -3.75
N GLU A 219 -16.34 -2.60 -3.24
CA GLU A 219 -16.39 -3.47 -2.07
C GLU A 219 -16.16 -4.91 -2.48
N LEU A 220 -15.30 -5.59 -1.72
CA LEU A 220 -14.95 -6.98 -1.91
C LEU A 220 -15.41 -7.80 -0.70
N GLU A 221 -16.13 -8.87 -0.96
CA GLU A 221 -16.59 -9.81 0.06
C GLU A 221 -15.87 -11.15 -0.05
N GLY A 222 -15.68 -11.78 1.11
CA GLY A 222 -15.00 -13.04 1.25
C GLY A 222 -15.83 -14.19 0.68
N ASP A 223 -15.19 -15.01 -0.14
CA ASP A 223 -15.78 -16.23 -0.66
C ASP A 223 -15.84 -17.35 0.40
N PRO A 224 -16.48 -18.51 0.13
CA PRO A 224 -16.59 -19.61 1.07
C PRO A 224 -15.25 -20.11 1.63
N ALA A 225 -14.15 -19.98 0.87
CA ALA A 225 -12.80 -20.32 1.32
C ALA A 225 -12.22 -19.33 2.33
N ALA A 226 -12.76 -18.11 2.40
CA ALA A 226 -12.34 -17.05 3.30
C ALA A 226 -13.54 -16.19 3.74
N PRO A 227 -14.52 -16.75 4.48
CA PRO A 227 -15.81 -16.10 4.72
C PRO A 227 -15.72 -14.84 5.59
N ARG A 228 -14.60 -14.67 6.30
CA ARG A 228 -14.29 -13.48 7.12
C ARG A 228 -13.49 -12.42 6.35
N ALA A 229 -13.01 -12.74 5.15
CA ALA A 229 -12.26 -11.80 4.34
C ALA A 229 -13.18 -10.68 3.86
N ARG A 230 -12.69 -9.45 3.93
CA ARG A 230 -13.34 -8.26 3.40
C ARG A 230 -12.28 -7.40 2.75
N GLY A 231 -12.65 -6.69 1.70
CA GLY A 231 -11.80 -5.70 1.05
C GLY A 231 -12.61 -4.48 0.65
N ALA A 232 -11.93 -3.35 0.57
CA ALA A 232 -12.43 -2.18 -0.11
C ALA A 232 -11.30 -1.62 -0.96
N ALA A 233 -11.63 -1.23 -2.18
CA ALA A 233 -10.70 -0.64 -3.11
C ALA A 233 -11.27 0.66 -3.67
N ARG A 234 -10.44 1.68 -3.79
CA ARG A 234 -10.69 2.82 -4.65
C ARG A 234 -9.95 2.59 -5.95
N ALA A 235 -10.67 2.68 -7.06
CA ALA A 235 -10.20 2.32 -8.37
C ALA A 235 -10.52 3.44 -9.36
N THR A 236 -9.56 3.77 -10.22
CA THR A 236 -9.79 4.73 -11.30
C THR A 236 -8.95 4.39 -12.52
N LEU A 237 -9.23 5.11 -13.61
CA LEU A 237 -8.53 5.08 -14.87
C LEU A 237 -8.06 6.49 -15.19
N GLN A 238 -6.79 6.62 -15.52
CA GLN A 238 -6.24 7.89 -15.94
C GLN A 238 -5.14 7.64 -16.98
N ARG A 239 -5.25 8.31 -18.13
CA ARG A 239 -4.24 8.28 -19.21
C ARG A 239 -3.83 6.84 -19.61
N GLY A 240 -4.80 5.95 -19.81
CA GLY A 240 -4.55 4.56 -20.21
C GLY A 240 -3.89 3.70 -19.14
N SER A 241 -3.95 4.11 -17.86
CA SER A 241 -3.45 3.33 -16.73
C SER A 241 -4.56 3.14 -15.69
N ALA A 242 -4.63 1.93 -15.13
CA ALA A 242 -5.49 1.62 -13.99
C ALA A 242 -4.74 1.88 -12.68
N TYR A 243 -5.39 2.61 -11.79
CA TYR A 243 -4.87 2.95 -10.46
C TYR A 243 -5.79 2.39 -9.39
N VAL A 244 -5.24 1.64 -8.44
CA VAL A 244 -6.00 1.05 -7.34
C VAL A 244 -5.30 1.32 -6.01
N ARG A 245 -6.08 1.74 -5.02
CA ARG A 245 -5.72 1.71 -3.61
C ARG A 245 -6.69 0.82 -2.86
N ALA A 246 -6.20 -0.28 -2.29
CA ALA A 246 -7.02 -1.30 -1.65
C ALA A 246 -6.57 -1.61 -0.22
N ASN A 247 -7.52 -2.00 0.62
CA ASN A 247 -7.27 -2.43 1.98
C ASN A 247 -8.10 -3.67 2.28
N PHE A 248 -7.49 -4.63 2.97
CA PHE A 248 -8.06 -5.94 3.23
C PHE A 248 -8.12 -6.22 4.72
N ARG A 249 -9.10 -7.02 5.15
CA ARG A 249 -9.29 -7.45 6.55
C ARG A 249 -9.81 -8.87 6.59
N GLY A 250 -9.46 -9.63 7.63
CA GLY A 250 -9.90 -11.00 7.82
C GLY A 250 -9.45 -11.98 6.72
N VAL A 251 -8.47 -11.61 5.90
CA VAL A 251 -7.90 -12.49 4.88
C VAL A 251 -6.96 -13.48 5.57
N PRO A 252 -7.18 -14.80 5.45
CA PRO A 252 -6.30 -15.81 6.05
C PRO A 252 -4.92 -15.77 5.39
N LEU A 253 -3.91 -16.42 5.98
CA LEU A 253 -2.63 -16.63 5.28
C LEU A 253 -2.85 -17.52 4.04
N PRO A 254 -2.12 -17.34 2.93
CA PRO A 254 -2.28 -18.17 1.73
C PRO A 254 -2.18 -19.68 2.03
N SER A 255 -1.26 -20.07 2.91
CA SER A 255 -1.07 -21.49 3.29
C SER A 255 -2.30 -22.10 3.97
N ALA A 256 -3.09 -21.29 4.69
CA ALA A 256 -4.30 -21.76 5.35
C ALA A 256 -5.42 -22.12 4.36
N VAL A 257 -5.35 -21.62 3.12
CA VAL A 257 -6.26 -21.97 2.02
C VAL A 257 -5.57 -22.82 0.95
N GLY A 258 -4.44 -23.43 1.29
CA GLY A 258 -3.69 -24.33 0.40
C GLY A 258 -3.04 -23.61 -0.78
N ALA A 259 -2.58 -22.37 -0.59
CA ALA A 259 -1.92 -21.55 -1.61
C ALA A 259 -0.61 -20.95 -1.07
N ASN A 260 0.15 -20.28 -1.94
CA ASN A 260 1.42 -19.64 -1.59
C ASN A 260 1.36 -18.12 -1.70
N VAL A 261 0.45 -17.57 -2.50
CA VAL A 261 0.36 -16.13 -2.76
C VAL A 261 -1.08 -15.73 -3.06
N TYR A 262 -1.44 -14.49 -2.76
CA TYR A 262 -2.67 -13.89 -3.24
C TYR A 262 -2.39 -12.98 -4.43
N VAL A 263 -3.28 -13.00 -5.41
CA VAL A 263 -3.17 -12.17 -6.61
C VAL A 263 -4.43 -11.32 -6.75
N LEU A 264 -4.24 -10.01 -6.92
CA LEU A 264 -5.29 -9.09 -7.30
C LEU A 264 -5.43 -9.10 -8.82
N TRP A 265 -6.67 -9.21 -9.27
CA TRP A 265 -7.04 -9.23 -10.67
C TRP A 265 -8.06 -8.15 -10.97
N GLY A 266 -7.96 -7.57 -12.15
CA GLY A 266 -9.00 -6.75 -12.75
C GLY A 266 -9.79 -7.55 -13.78
N VAL A 267 -11.10 -7.33 -13.86
CA VAL A 267 -11.93 -7.79 -14.98
C VAL A 267 -12.47 -6.55 -15.69
N VAL A 268 -12.12 -6.40 -16.96
CA VAL A 268 -12.63 -5.33 -17.81
C VAL A 268 -13.97 -5.73 -18.46
N PRO A 269 -14.78 -4.77 -18.96
CA PRO A 269 -16.11 -5.04 -19.51
C PRO A 269 -16.17 -6.06 -20.64
N ASP A 270 -15.09 -6.18 -21.42
CA ASP A 270 -14.97 -7.17 -22.49
C ASP A 270 -14.71 -8.61 -21.99
N GLY A 271 -14.62 -8.80 -20.67
CA GLY A 271 -14.40 -10.08 -20.01
C GLY A 271 -12.93 -10.47 -19.86
N ARG A 272 -11.98 -9.70 -20.40
CA ARG A 272 -10.56 -9.97 -20.18
C ARG A 272 -10.19 -9.80 -18.71
N ILE A 273 -9.28 -10.66 -18.26
CA ILE A 273 -8.74 -10.64 -16.91
C ILE A 273 -7.32 -10.10 -16.97
N VAL A 274 -7.03 -9.10 -16.15
CA VAL A 274 -5.74 -8.41 -16.09
C VAL A 274 -5.09 -8.67 -14.74
N TYR A 275 -3.84 -9.12 -14.76
CA TYR A 275 -3.02 -9.24 -13.56
C TYR A 275 -2.73 -7.84 -13.00
N MET A 276 -3.16 -7.56 -11.78
CA MET A 276 -2.98 -6.26 -11.14
C MET A 276 -1.87 -6.24 -10.09
N GLY A 277 -1.30 -7.41 -9.78
CA GLY A 277 -0.21 -7.52 -8.82
C GLY A 277 -0.47 -8.60 -7.80
N SER A 278 0.59 -9.07 -7.15
CA SER A 278 0.42 -9.96 -6.00
C SER A 278 0.40 -9.17 -4.71
N LEU A 279 -0.40 -9.68 -3.79
CA LEU A 279 -0.58 -9.10 -2.48
C LEU A 279 0.45 -9.69 -1.51
N PRO A 280 0.77 -8.97 -0.42
CA PRO A 280 1.55 -9.51 0.68
C PRO A 280 1.05 -10.89 1.13
N ALA A 281 1.94 -11.88 1.17
CA ALA A 281 1.64 -13.26 1.59
C ALA A 281 1.79 -13.46 3.12
N THR A 282 1.71 -12.38 3.89
CA THR A 282 1.90 -12.35 5.34
C THR A 282 0.67 -11.77 6.02
N GLU A 283 0.60 -11.84 7.35
CA GLU A 283 -0.48 -11.24 8.14
C GLU A 283 -0.60 -9.72 7.92
N ASP A 284 0.46 -9.07 7.44
CA ASP A 284 0.49 -7.65 7.14
C ASP A 284 -0.52 -7.24 6.08
N LEU A 285 -0.99 -8.17 5.24
CA LEU A 285 -2.08 -7.91 4.29
C LEU A 285 -3.31 -7.31 4.97
N ASN A 286 -3.62 -7.75 6.19
CA ASN A 286 -4.78 -7.30 6.96
C ASN A 286 -4.62 -5.89 7.57
N ARG A 287 -3.44 -5.31 7.45
CA ARG A 287 -3.09 -3.97 7.99
C ARG A 287 -2.51 -3.05 6.92
N ALA A 288 -2.25 -3.58 5.73
CA ALA A 288 -1.63 -2.88 4.64
C ALA A 288 -2.68 -2.15 3.80
N GLU A 289 -2.32 -0.95 3.38
CA GLU A 289 -2.84 -0.39 2.14
C GLU A 289 -1.98 -0.90 0.98
N VAL A 290 -2.65 -1.31 -0.08
CA VAL A 290 -2.08 -1.86 -1.31
C VAL A 290 -2.31 -0.85 -2.41
N TYR A 291 -1.26 -0.48 -3.12
CA TYR A 291 -1.30 0.48 -4.21
C TYR A 291 -0.86 -0.24 -5.49
N VAL A 292 -1.57 0.02 -6.58
CA VAL A 292 -1.36 -0.63 -7.87
C VAL A 292 -1.47 0.41 -8.97
N ARG A 293 -0.54 0.30 -9.93
CA ARG A 293 -0.63 0.94 -11.25
C ARG A 293 -0.43 -0.13 -12.32
N VAL A 294 -1.33 -0.20 -13.29
CA VAL A 294 -1.17 -1.04 -14.48
C VAL A 294 -1.29 -0.15 -15.71
N ALA A 295 -0.22 -0.05 -16.49
CA ALA A 295 -0.23 0.69 -17.75
C ALA A 295 -0.84 -0.14 -18.89
N GLY A 296 -1.26 0.51 -19.98
CA GLY A 296 -1.87 -0.16 -21.14
C GLY A 296 -3.27 -0.69 -20.85
N PHE A 297 -3.97 -0.06 -19.92
CA PHE A 297 -5.30 -0.44 -19.47
C PHE A 297 -6.36 0.31 -20.30
N ASP A 298 -6.62 -0.19 -21.51
CA ASP A 298 -7.68 0.32 -22.39
C ASP A 298 -9.02 -0.33 -22.04
N ALA A 299 -9.67 0.24 -21.02
CA ALA A 299 -11.06 -0.02 -20.68
C ALA A 299 -11.66 1.21 -20.00
N ASP A 300 -12.97 1.43 -20.12
CA ASP A 300 -13.67 2.54 -19.46
C ASP A 300 -14.02 2.23 -17.99
N ASP A 301 -13.98 0.95 -17.62
CA ASP A 301 -14.28 0.47 -16.28
C ASP A 301 -13.54 -0.86 -16.01
N TYR A 302 -13.48 -1.28 -14.75
CA TYR A 302 -13.06 -2.62 -14.36
C TYR A 302 -13.54 -2.97 -12.95
N THR A 303 -13.83 -4.25 -12.71
CA THR A 303 -14.06 -4.77 -11.36
C THR A 303 -12.82 -5.48 -10.84
N LEU A 304 -12.78 -5.78 -9.54
CA LEU A 304 -11.64 -6.39 -8.87
C LEU A 304 -12.02 -7.70 -8.18
N PHE A 305 -11.10 -8.65 -8.15
CA PHE A 305 -11.23 -9.85 -7.32
C PHE A 305 -9.85 -10.38 -6.92
N VAL A 306 -9.80 -11.22 -5.89
CA VAL A 306 -8.56 -11.82 -5.38
C VAL A 306 -8.65 -13.33 -5.41
N THR A 307 -7.59 -13.98 -5.90
CA THR A 307 -7.45 -15.45 -5.87
C THR A 307 -6.26 -15.89 -5.05
N ALA A 308 -6.30 -17.14 -4.59
CA ALA A 308 -5.22 -17.84 -3.91
C ALA A 308 -4.47 -18.75 -4.89
N GLU A 309 -3.22 -18.41 -5.18
CA GLU A 309 -2.40 -19.05 -6.20
C GLU A 309 -1.24 -19.87 -5.63
N GLN A 310 -0.87 -20.94 -6.34
CA GLN A 310 0.25 -21.81 -5.95
C GLN A 310 1.62 -21.24 -6.34
N GLN A 311 1.68 -20.38 -7.36
CA GLN A 311 2.94 -19.92 -7.94
C GLN A 311 2.84 -18.48 -8.41
N ARG A 312 4.00 -17.85 -8.62
CA ARG A 312 4.13 -16.46 -9.07
C ARG A 312 5.09 -16.34 -10.25
N PRO A 313 4.77 -15.50 -11.28
CA PRO A 313 3.45 -14.94 -11.54
C PRO A 313 2.45 -16.04 -11.90
N ALA A 314 1.19 -15.90 -11.47
CA ALA A 314 0.15 -16.80 -11.92
C ALA A 314 -0.26 -16.40 -13.35
N PRO A 315 -0.21 -17.32 -14.34
CA PRO A 315 -0.52 -16.98 -15.74
C PRO A 315 -2.01 -16.70 -15.96
N SER A 316 -2.87 -17.23 -15.10
CA SER A 316 -4.32 -16.99 -15.10
C SER A 316 -4.86 -17.19 -13.68
N PRO A 317 -6.01 -16.59 -13.33
CA PRO A 317 -6.64 -16.81 -12.03
C PRO A 317 -7.10 -18.27 -11.89
N SER A 318 -6.77 -18.88 -10.76
CA SER A 318 -7.36 -20.16 -10.37
C SER A 318 -8.82 -20.00 -9.93
N SER A 319 -9.50 -21.13 -9.76
CA SER A 319 -10.85 -21.18 -9.17
C SER A 319 -10.88 -20.87 -7.67
N ARG A 320 -9.73 -20.74 -6.99
CA ARG A 320 -9.66 -20.45 -5.56
C ARG A 320 -9.84 -18.96 -5.30
N ARG A 321 -11.06 -18.48 -5.50
CA ARG A 321 -11.40 -17.09 -5.20
C ARG A 321 -11.52 -16.89 -3.69
N VAL A 322 -10.97 -15.77 -3.23
CA VAL A 322 -10.86 -15.39 -1.82
C VAL A 322 -11.70 -14.16 -1.55
N LEU A 323 -11.66 -13.20 -2.47
CA LEU A 323 -12.46 -12.00 -2.44
C LEU A 323 -13.10 -11.77 -3.80
N ALA A 324 -14.40 -11.49 -3.80
CA ALA A 324 -15.19 -11.18 -4.99
C ALA A 324 -15.89 -9.83 -4.83
N PRO A 325 -16.27 -9.14 -5.92
CA PRO A 325 -17.05 -7.92 -5.82
C PRO A 325 -18.40 -8.21 -5.15
N ARG A 326 -18.79 -7.40 -4.16
CA ARG A 326 -20.06 -7.55 -3.44
C ARG A 326 -21.30 -7.55 -4.36
N ASN A 327 -21.22 -6.83 -5.47
CA ASN A 327 -22.29 -6.69 -6.46
C ASN A 327 -21.99 -7.44 -7.76
N ALA A 328 -21.14 -8.46 -7.73
CA ALA A 328 -20.98 -9.33 -8.89
C ALA A 328 -22.28 -10.11 -9.11
N ILE A 329 -23.10 -9.66 -10.06
CA ILE A 329 -24.20 -10.47 -10.57
C ILE A 329 -23.55 -11.70 -11.20
N ILE A 330 -23.57 -12.82 -10.48
CA ILE A 330 -23.25 -14.14 -11.01
C ILE A 330 -24.36 -14.42 -12.03
N LYS A 331 -24.07 -14.26 -13.31
CA LYS A 331 -24.82 -14.89 -14.40
C LYS A 331 -24.09 -16.16 -14.81
#